data_AF-A0A820FX20-F1
#
_entry.id   AF-A0A820FX20-F1
#
_cell.length_a   1.000
_cell.length_b   1.000
_cell.length_c   1.000
_cell.angle_alpha   90.00
_cell.angle_beta   90.00
_cell.angle_gamma   90.00
#
_symmetry.space_group_name_H-M   'P 1'
#
loop_
_entity.id
_entity.type
_entity.pdbx_description
1 polymer ?
#
loop_
_entity_poly.entity_id
_entity_poly.type
_entity_poly.pdbx_seq_one_letter_code
_entity_poly.pdbx_strand_id
1 'polypeptide(L)'
;YFAFTTYATSPLLGSPSVVYDLLVNASRIHPIEGNAEGSYLTMRSQGGAMFFIINIIGNFGTVFLDNGYYNKAIAASPASALPGYILGGISWFAVPFLAATTMGLAAIALENNPAFPTYPNRLDPADVTAGLTLPAAAVALLGKAGATATLIMIFMAVTSALSSQLIAVSSIITYDIYKTYFNREASGKKLIYISHVSVVIFGLLMSAWSIALYYIN
;
A
#
# COMPACT_ATOMS: atom_id res chain seq x y z
N TYR A 1 13.36 -0.95 -10.09
CA TYR A 1 13.40 -1.96 -11.17
C TYR A 1 12.19 -1.84 -12.09
N PHE A 2 10.97 -2.11 -11.63
CA PHE A 2 9.76 -1.99 -12.45
C PHE A 2 9.67 -0.70 -13.27
N ALA A 3 9.92 0.47 -12.66
CA ALA A 3 9.89 1.72 -13.39
C ALA A 3 10.93 1.82 -14.52
N PHE A 4 12.13 1.29 -14.28
CA PHE A 4 13.18 1.22 -15.30
C PHE A 4 12.80 0.26 -16.43
N THR A 5 12.21 -0.88 -16.08
CA THR A 5 11.67 -1.82 -17.08
C THR A 5 10.58 -1.18 -17.93
N THR A 6 9.62 -0.50 -17.31
CA THR A 6 8.52 0.19 -18.00
C THR A 6 9.03 1.25 -18.96
N TYR A 7 9.95 2.11 -18.52
CA TYR A 7 10.33 3.30 -19.27
C TYR A 7 11.64 3.20 -20.06
N ALA A 8 12.41 2.11 -19.95
CA ALA A 8 13.74 2.06 -20.59
C ALA A 8 14.14 0.72 -21.21
N THR A 9 13.65 -0.43 -20.72
CA THR A 9 14.21 -1.73 -21.15
C THR A 9 13.20 -2.77 -21.61
N SER A 10 11.91 -2.62 -21.31
CA SER A 10 10.90 -3.58 -21.75
C SER A 10 10.74 -3.56 -23.27
N PRO A 11 10.68 -4.72 -23.94
CA PRO A 11 10.35 -4.77 -25.37
C PRO A 11 8.89 -4.37 -25.66
N LEU A 12 8.01 -4.35 -24.64
CA LEU A 12 6.60 -3.99 -24.78
C LEU A 12 6.35 -2.48 -24.58
N LEU A 13 7.08 -1.86 -23.65
CA LEU A 13 6.93 -0.44 -23.32
C LEU A 13 8.22 0.31 -23.62
N GLY A 14 9.28 0.09 -22.83
CA GLY A 14 10.68 0.40 -23.19
C GLY A 14 11.05 1.88 -23.37
N SER A 15 10.08 2.79 -23.44
CA SER A 15 10.28 4.23 -23.55
C SER A 15 9.08 5.00 -23.00
N PRO A 16 9.26 6.22 -22.46
CA PRO A 16 8.14 7.06 -22.06
C PRO A 16 7.21 7.41 -23.22
N SER A 17 7.75 7.57 -24.43
CA SER A 17 6.97 7.88 -25.64
C SER A 17 6.01 6.74 -26.02
N VAL A 18 6.48 5.50 -26.02
CA VAL A 18 5.62 4.33 -26.29
C VAL A 18 4.54 4.21 -25.22
N VAL A 19 4.88 4.40 -23.95
CA VAL A 19 3.88 4.40 -22.86
C VAL A 19 2.84 5.50 -23.08
N TYR A 20 3.28 6.71 -23.43
CA TYR A 20 2.39 7.83 -23.73
C TYR A 20 1.44 7.51 -24.88
N ASP A 21 1.95 7.01 -26.01
CA ASP A 21 1.15 6.70 -27.20
C ASP A 21 0.09 5.62 -26.90
N LEU A 22 0.47 4.59 -26.14
CA LEU A 22 -0.45 3.53 -25.72
C LEU A 22 -1.53 4.06 -24.78
N LEU A 23 -1.20 4.96 -23.84
CA LEU A 23 -2.18 5.58 -22.94
C LEU A 23 -3.12 6.54 -23.66
N VAL A 24 -2.62 7.29 -24.65
CA VAL A 24 -3.46 8.13 -25.51
C VAL A 24 -4.42 7.26 -26.32
N ASN A 25 -3.95 6.13 -26.87
CA ASN A 25 -4.81 5.19 -27.55
C ASN A 25 -5.85 4.58 -26.60
N ALA A 26 -5.43 4.14 -25.40
CA ALA A 26 -6.34 3.64 -24.38
C ALA A 26 -7.41 4.67 -24.00
N SER A 27 -7.06 5.96 -23.92
CA SER A 27 -8.03 7.05 -23.65
C SER A 27 -9.10 7.17 -24.74
N ARG A 28 -8.78 6.80 -25.99
CA ARG A 28 -9.74 6.82 -27.12
C ARG A 28 -10.66 5.60 -27.11
N ILE A 29 -10.12 4.44 -26.72
CA ILE A 29 -10.89 3.18 -26.68
C ILE A 29 -11.78 3.16 -25.44
N HIS A 30 -11.25 3.58 -24.29
CA HIS A 30 -11.89 3.53 -22.98
C HIS A 30 -11.68 4.85 -22.23
N PRO A 31 -12.39 5.93 -22.57
CA PRO A 31 -12.27 7.20 -21.86
C PRO A 31 -12.71 7.07 -20.40
N ILE A 32 -11.98 7.70 -19.47
CA ILE A 32 -12.38 7.77 -18.07
C ILE A 32 -13.43 8.87 -17.86
N GLU A 33 -14.60 8.48 -17.35
CA GLU A 33 -15.64 9.44 -16.96
C GLU A 33 -15.13 10.41 -15.86
N GLY A 34 -15.39 11.70 -16.02
CA GLY A 34 -14.93 12.74 -15.09
C GLY A 34 -13.47 13.20 -15.26
N ASN A 35 -12.70 12.60 -16.18
CA ASN A 35 -11.42 13.12 -16.63
C ASN A 35 -11.60 14.10 -17.81
N ALA A 36 -10.78 15.16 -17.87
CA ALA A 36 -10.77 16.03 -19.05
C ALA A 36 -10.40 15.23 -20.31
N GLU A 37 -11.27 15.31 -21.32
CA GLU A 37 -11.17 14.56 -22.58
C GLU A 37 -11.07 13.02 -22.39
N GLY A 38 -11.50 12.50 -21.23
CA GLY A 38 -11.37 11.07 -20.90
C GLY A 38 -9.93 10.60 -20.74
N SER A 39 -8.95 11.50 -20.70
CA SER A 39 -7.53 11.18 -20.76
C SER A 39 -7.02 10.53 -19.48
N TYR A 40 -6.20 9.48 -19.61
CA TYR A 40 -5.44 8.89 -18.50
C TYR A 40 -4.29 9.78 -17.99
N LEU A 41 -3.92 10.81 -18.75
CA LEU A 41 -2.74 11.66 -18.50
C LEU A 41 -3.10 13.07 -17.99
N THR A 42 -4.38 13.35 -17.79
CA THR A 42 -4.83 14.66 -17.34
C THR A 42 -4.71 14.83 -15.83
N MET A 43 -4.33 16.03 -15.40
CA MET A 43 -4.41 16.44 -13.99
C MET A 43 -5.82 16.89 -13.59
N ARG A 44 -6.71 17.11 -14.56
CA ARG A 44 -8.12 17.46 -14.32
C ARG A 44 -8.97 16.19 -14.25
N SER A 45 -8.98 15.56 -13.07
CA SER A 45 -9.73 14.34 -12.78
C SER A 45 -10.64 14.50 -11.56
N GLN A 46 -11.95 14.29 -11.74
CA GLN A 46 -12.91 14.28 -10.62
C GLN A 46 -12.62 13.13 -9.65
N GLY A 47 -12.35 11.93 -10.17
CA GLY A 47 -11.96 10.76 -9.37
C GLY A 47 -10.67 11.01 -8.58
N GLY A 48 -9.67 11.63 -9.21
CA GLY A 48 -8.43 12.02 -8.55
C GLY A 48 -8.65 13.01 -7.40
N ALA A 49 -9.54 14.00 -7.57
CA ALA A 49 -9.90 14.94 -6.52
C ALA A 49 -10.63 14.27 -5.34
N MET A 50 -11.59 13.37 -5.63
CA MET A 50 -12.28 12.59 -4.59
C MET A 50 -11.29 11.70 -3.83
N PHE A 51 -10.42 10.98 -4.55
CA PHE A 51 -9.39 10.15 -3.94
C PHE A 51 -8.45 10.99 -3.07
N PHE A 52 -8.03 12.17 -3.52
CA PHE A 52 -7.19 13.08 -2.74
C PHE A 52 -7.84 13.50 -1.43
N ILE A 53 -9.13 13.88 -1.44
CA ILE A 53 -9.87 14.26 -0.23
C ILE A 53 -10.00 13.07 0.73
N ILE A 54 -10.42 11.91 0.22
CA ILE A 54 -10.55 10.68 1.01
C ILE A 54 -9.20 10.30 1.62
N ASN A 55 -8.12 10.41 0.84
CA ASN A 55 -6.77 10.06 1.27
C ASN A 55 -6.27 11.01 2.36
N ILE A 56 -6.50 12.33 2.25
CA ILE A 56 -6.16 13.28 3.32
C ILE A 56 -6.91 12.94 4.61
N ILE A 57 -8.24 12.81 4.56
CA ILE A 57 -9.05 12.63 5.76
C ILE A 57 -8.74 11.26 6.40
N GLY A 58 -8.69 10.20 5.58
CA GLY A 58 -8.41 8.85 6.04
C GLY A 58 -6.99 8.70 6.58
N ASN A 59 -5.98 9.07 5.79
CA ASN A 59 -4.59 8.83 6.19
C ASN A 59 -4.12 9.73 7.33
N PHE A 60 -4.68 10.94 7.46
CA PHE A 60 -4.37 11.78 8.62
C PHE A 60 -4.77 11.08 9.91
N GLY A 61 -5.99 10.50 9.96
CA GLY A 61 -6.42 9.70 11.10
C GLY A 61 -5.50 8.51 11.36
N THR A 62 -5.15 7.75 10.33
CA THR A 62 -4.31 6.54 10.49
C THR A 62 -2.85 6.84 10.84
N VAL A 63 -2.35 8.06 10.61
CA VAL A 63 -0.97 8.41 10.97
C VAL A 63 -0.92 9.09 12.33
N PHE A 64 -1.78 10.10 12.56
CA PHE A 64 -1.74 10.90 13.79
C PHE A 64 -2.40 10.22 14.98
N LEU A 65 -3.21 9.18 14.78
CA LEU A 65 -3.84 8.44 15.88
C LEU A 65 -3.24 7.03 16.05
N ASP A 66 -2.14 6.73 15.36
CA ASP A 66 -1.51 5.41 15.39
C ASP A 66 -0.34 5.40 16.39
N ASN A 67 -0.49 4.56 17.41
CA ASN A 67 0.48 4.43 18.49
C ASN A 67 1.83 3.86 18.02
N GLY A 68 1.86 3.12 16.91
CA GLY A 68 3.10 2.64 16.30
C GLY A 68 4.02 3.79 15.85
N TYR A 69 3.47 4.92 15.43
CA TYR A 69 4.27 6.12 15.16
C TYR A 69 4.75 6.78 16.46
N TYR A 70 3.89 6.95 17.46
CA TYR A 70 4.29 7.56 18.74
C TYR A 70 5.37 6.76 19.47
N ASN A 71 5.27 5.43 19.46
CA ASN A 71 6.29 4.56 20.04
C ASN A 71 7.68 4.80 19.41
N LYS A 72 7.74 5.04 18.10
CA LYS A 72 9.00 5.36 17.41
C LYS A 72 9.49 6.77 17.72
N ALA A 73 8.58 7.75 17.81
CA ALA A 73 8.93 9.12 18.17
C ALA A 73 9.55 9.21 19.57
N ILE A 74 8.96 8.53 20.56
CA ILE A 74 9.42 8.55 21.96
C ILE A 74 10.73 7.78 22.12
N ALA A 75 10.95 6.73 21.32
CA ALA A 75 12.20 5.98 21.33
C ALA A 75 13.39 6.73 20.69
N ALA A 76 13.12 7.72 19.84
CA ALA A 76 14.14 8.52 19.18
C ALA A 76 14.61 9.69 20.05
N SER A 77 15.85 10.15 19.84
CA SER A 77 16.32 11.38 20.49
C SER A 77 15.49 12.58 19.98
N PRO A 78 15.14 13.57 20.83
CA PRO A 78 14.35 14.73 20.40
C PRO A 78 15.00 15.51 19.24
N ALA A 79 16.33 15.57 19.20
CA ALA A 79 17.09 16.23 18.14
C ALA A 79 17.04 15.46 16.80
N SER A 80 16.85 14.14 16.83
CA SER A 80 16.78 13.29 15.64
C SER A 80 15.34 12.99 15.18
N ALA A 81 14.35 13.12 16.06
CA ALA A 81 12.96 12.79 15.78
C ALA A 81 12.39 13.67 14.65
N LEU A 82 12.44 15.00 14.79
CA LEU A 82 11.86 15.91 13.80
C LEU A 82 12.51 15.79 12.40
N PRO A 83 13.85 15.82 12.25
CA PRO A 83 14.47 15.57 10.95
C PRO A 83 14.14 14.19 10.38
N GLY A 84 14.07 13.16 11.23
CA GLY A 84 13.70 11.80 10.84
C GLY A 84 12.29 11.72 10.25
N TYR A 85 11.30 12.35 10.88
CA TYR A 85 9.93 12.41 10.36
C TYR A 85 9.82 13.19 9.06
N ILE A 86 10.54 14.31 8.92
CA ILE A 86 10.54 15.09 7.68
C ILE A 86 11.13 14.27 6.53
N LEU A 87 12.30 13.65 6.74
CA LEU A 87 12.93 12.79 5.75
C LEU A 87 12.06 11.57 5.41
N GLY A 88 11.43 10.97 6.42
CA GLY A 88 10.47 9.88 6.24
C GLY A 88 9.27 10.31 5.38
N GLY A 89 8.70 11.48 5.63
CA GLY A 89 7.58 12.03 4.85
C GLY A 89 7.95 12.33 3.40
N ILE A 90 9.12 12.94 3.17
CA ILE A 90 9.61 13.21 1.80
C ILE A 90 9.91 11.89 1.06
N SER A 91 10.53 10.92 1.75
CA SER A 91 10.81 9.60 1.18
C SER A 91 9.54 8.84 0.86
N TRP A 92 8.49 9.02 1.66
CA TRP A 92 7.20 8.40 1.44
C TRP A 92 6.59 8.82 0.10
N PHE A 93 6.72 10.09 -0.32
CA PHE A 93 6.21 10.55 -1.62
C PHE A 93 6.82 9.76 -2.80
N ALA A 94 8.11 9.42 -2.73
CA ALA A 94 8.80 8.75 -3.82
C ALA A 94 8.21 7.37 -4.14
N VAL A 95 7.71 6.65 -3.14
CA VAL A 95 7.20 5.28 -3.32
C VAL A 95 5.89 5.21 -4.11
N PRO A 96 4.76 5.86 -3.73
CA PRO A 96 3.55 5.87 -4.53
C PRO A 96 3.74 6.63 -5.84
N PHE A 97 4.49 7.75 -5.83
CA PHE A 97 4.71 8.53 -7.05
C PHE A 97 5.43 7.69 -8.10
N LEU A 98 6.50 6.98 -7.73
CA LEU A 98 7.22 6.14 -8.68
C LEU A 98 6.53 4.80 -8.89
N ALA A 99 6.33 4.01 -7.84
CA ALA A 99 5.88 2.62 -7.99
C ALA A 99 4.40 2.52 -8.36
N ALA A 100 3.50 3.18 -7.63
CA ALA A 100 2.07 3.05 -7.89
C ALA A 100 1.67 3.70 -9.22
N THR A 101 2.14 4.91 -9.51
CA THR A 101 1.88 5.57 -10.80
C THR A 101 2.43 4.74 -11.96
N THR A 102 3.68 4.30 -11.88
CA THR A 102 4.28 3.53 -12.98
C THR A 102 3.55 2.22 -13.24
N MET A 103 3.22 1.48 -12.18
CA MET A 103 2.56 0.18 -12.33
C MET A 103 1.09 0.33 -12.76
N GLY A 104 0.38 1.36 -12.27
CA GLY A 104 -0.97 1.68 -12.72
C GLY A 104 -1.01 2.06 -14.20
N LEU A 105 -0.12 2.95 -14.63
CA LEU A 105 0.00 3.34 -16.04
C LEU A 105 0.44 2.17 -16.92
N ALA A 106 1.38 1.35 -16.46
CA ALA A 106 1.82 0.17 -17.20
C ALA A 106 0.67 -0.85 -17.36
N ALA A 107 -0.20 -1.01 -16.36
CA ALA A 107 -1.37 -1.89 -16.46
C ALA A 107 -2.31 -1.43 -17.59
N ILE A 108 -2.65 -0.14 -17.63
CA ILE A 108 -3.51 0.43 -18.68
C ILE A 108 -2.84 0.36 -20.05
N ALA A 109 -1.55 0.70 -20.14
CA ALA A 109 -0.81 0.65 -21.41
C ALA A 109 -0.74 -0.78 -21.99
N LEU A 110 -0.73 -1.81 -21.13
CA LEU A 110 -0.62 -3.20 -21.53
C LEU A 110 -1.97 -3.94 -21.58
N GLU A 111 -3.10 -3.33 -21.20
CA GLU A 111 -4.39 -4.04 -21.06
C GLU A 111 -4.85 -4.75 -22.36
N ASN A 112 -4.46 -4.22 -23.52
CA ASN A 112 -4.77 -4.76 -24.85
C ASN A 112 -3.62 -5.60 -25.46
N ASN A 113 -2.60 -5.93 -24.68
CA ASN A 113 -1.45 -6.71 -25.12
C ASN A 113 -1.64 -8.20 -24.78
N PRO A 114 -1.30 -9.16 -25.67
CA PRO A 114 -1.35 -10.59 -25.38
C PRO A 114 -0.55 -11.06 -24.16
N ALA A 115 0.44 -10.29 -23.72
CA ALA A 115 1.19 -10.56 -22.50
C ALA A 115 0.40 -10.25 -21.21
N PHE A 116 -0.71 -9.51 -21.31
CA PHE A 116 -1.53 -9.14 -20.16
C PHE A 116 -2.35 -10.34 -19.66
N PRO A 117 -2.43 -10.58 -18.34
CA PRO A 117 -3.02 -11.81 -17.80
C PRO A 117 -4.47 -12.10 -18.22
N THR A 118 -5.26 -11.06 -18.45
CA THR A 118 -6.69 -11.19 -18.78
C THR A 118 -6.98 -11.02 -20.28
N TYR A 119 -5.97 -10.81 -21.12
CA TYR A 119 -6.14 -10.56 -22.55
C TYR A 119 -7.01 -11.64 -23.22
N PRO A 120 -7.99 -11.27 -24.08
CA PRO A 120 -8.28 -9.93 -24.62
C PRO A 120 -9.16 -9.04 -23.72
N ASN A 121 -9.53 -9.52 -22.54
CA ASN A 121 -10.38 -8.78 -21.61
C ASN A 121 -9.54 -7.86 -20.72
N ARG A 122 -10.16 -6.77 -20.27
CA ARG A 122 -9.61 -5.90 -19.22
C ARG A 122 -9.68 -6.60 -17.87
N LEU A 123 -8.92 -6.08 -16.92
CA LEU A 123 -9.05 -6.49 -15.52
C LEU A 123 -10.46 -6.14 -15.02
N ASP A 124 -11.13 -7.10 -14.38
CA ASP A 124 -12.47 -6.88 -13.83
C ASP A 124 -12.42 -5.73 -12.80
N PRO A 125 -13.43 -4.84 -12.74
CA PRO A 125 -13.53 -3.83 -11.69
C PRO A 125 -13.35 -4.37 -10.26
N ALA A 126 -13.79 -5.60 -10.00
CA ALA A 126 -13.60 -6.29 -8.72
C ALA A 126 -12.11 -6.58 -8.45
N ASP A 127 -11.38 -7.04 -9.47
CA ASP A 127 -9.94 -7.32 -9.39
C ASP A 127 -9.10 -6.04 -9.26
N VAL A 128 -9.53 -4.95 -9.91
CA VAL A 128 -8.91 -3.62 -9.75
C VAL A 128 -9.06 -3.17 -8.29
N THR A 129 -10.25 -3.33 -7.72
CA THR A 129 -10.56 -2.96 -6.33
C THR A 129 -9.82 -3.86 -5.32
N ALA A 130 -9.61 -5.13 -5.66
CA ALA A 130 -8.78 -6.06 -4.90
C ALA A 130 -7.27 -5.74 -4.96
N GLY A 131 -6.86 -4.74 -5.74
CA GLY A 131 -5.47 -4.31 -5.85
C GLY A 131 -4.62 -5.15 -6.81
N LEU A 132 -5.22 -5.91 -7.72
CA LEU A 132 -4.52 -6.79 -8.66
C LEU A 132 -3.85 -6.05 -9.82
N THR A 133 -4.03 -4.74 -9.94
CA THR A 133 -3.42 -3.89 -10.97
C THR A 133 -1.90 -4.01 -11.01
N LEU A 134 -1.23 -3.92 -9.84
CA LEU A 134 0.23 -4.02 -9.77
C LEU A 134 0.73 -5.43 -10.13
N PRO A 135 0.18 -6.53 -9.56
CA PRO A 135 0.48 -7.88 -10.00
C PRO A 135 0.27 -8.09 -11.51
N ALA A 136 -0.83 -7.59 -12.07
CA ALA A 136 -1.15 -7.78 -13.49
C ALA A 136 -0.12 -7.08 -14.39
N ALA A 137 0.24 -5.83 -14.10
CA ALA A 137 1.30 -5.12 -14.81
C ALA A 137 2.66 -5.80 -14.66
N ALA A 138 2.99 -6.31 -13.47
CA ALA A 138 4.25 -7.00 -13.23
C ALA A 138 4.36 -8.30 -14.06
N VAL A 139 3.27 -9.07 -14.15
CA VAL A 139 3.20 -10.27 -14.98
C VAL A 139 3.32 -9.90 -16.46
N ALA A 140 2.63 -8.87 -16.92
CA ALA A 140 2.70 -8.44 -18.30
C ALA A 140 4.12 -7.99 -18.71
N LEU A 141 4.86 -7.34 -17.79
CA LEU A 141 6.21 -6.83 -18.05
C LEU A 141 7.31 -7.88 -17.94
N LEU A 142 7.20 -8.80 -16.98
CA LEU A 142 8.31 -9.68 -16.57
C LEU A 142 7.91 -11.15 -16.44
N GLY A 143 6.68 -11.51 -16.82
CA GLY A 143 6.14 -12.86 -16.68
C GLY A 143 6.18 -13.36 -15.23
N LYS A 144 6.60 -14.62 -15.07
CA LYS A 144 6.68 -15.30 -13.76
C LYS A 144 7.61 -14.58 -12.78
N ALA A 145 8.70 -13.97 -13.24
CA ALA A 145 9.61 -13.24 -12.37
C ALA A 145 8.95 -12.00 -11.76
N GLY A 146 8.10 -11.30 -12.54
CA GLY A 146 7.30 -10.18 -12.06
C GLY A 146 6.29 -10.59 -11.00
N ALA A 147 5.60 -11.72 -11.20
CA ALA A 147 4.68 -12.27 -10.20
C ALA A 147 5.38 -12.55 -8.87
N THR A 148 6.52 -13.24 -8.91
CA THR A 148 7.31 -13.58 -7.71
C THR A 148 7.83 -12.32 -7.01
N ALA A 149 8.34 -11.34 -7.76
CA ALA A 149 8.82 -10.09 -7.19
C ALA A 149 7.70 -9.32 -6.48
N THR A 150 6.51 -9.26 -7.09
CA THR A 150 5.33 -8.66 -6.48
C THR A 150 4.89 -9.40 -5.22
N LEU A 151 4.85 -10.73 -5.25
CA LEU A 151 4.50 -11.55 -4.09
C LEU A 151 5.45 -11.28 -2.90
N ILE A 152 6.76 -11.28 -3.16
CA ILE A 152 7.77 -10.98 -2.13
C ILE A 152 7.59 -9.56 -1.60
N MET A 153 7.38 -8.58 -2.48
CA MET A 153 7.17 -7.18 -2.08
C MET A 153 5.95 -7.03 -1.17
N ILE A 154 4.81 -7.61 -1.54
CA ILE A 154 3.58 -7.56 -0.74
C ILE A 154 3.80 -8.28 0.59
N PHE A 155 4.42 -9.46 0.58
CA PHE A 155 4.71 -10.22 1.80
C PHE A 155 5.58 -9.41 2.78
N MET A 156 6.65 -8.78 2.29
CA MET A 156 7.51 -7.92 3.10
C MET A 156 6.78 -6.69 3.62
N ALA A 157 5.95 -6.04 2.79
CA ALA A 157 5.16 -4.89 3.18
C ALA A 157 4.17 -5.22 4.30
N VAL A 158 3.39 -6.30 4.13
CA VAL A 158 2.41 -6.77 5.12
C VAL A 158 3.11 -7.18 6.42
N THR A 159 4.21 -7.94 6.34
CA THR A 159 4.96 -8.39 7.53
C THR A 159 5.53 -7.20 8.31
N SER A 160 6.05 -6.19 7.63
CA SER A 160 6.57 -4.96 8.25
C SER A 160 5.47 -4.18 8.98
N ALA A 161 4.32 -4.00 8.31
CA ALA A 161 3.17 -3.32 8.91
C ALA A 161 2.62 -4.10 10.11
N LEU A 162 2.45 -5.42 9.98
CA LEU A 162 1.96 -6.30 11.05
C LEU A 162 2.86 -6.22 12.29
N SER A 163 4.18 -6.27 12.12
CA SER A 163 5.13 -6.16 13.23
C SER A 163 4.96 -4.85 14.00
N SER A 164 4.84 -3.72 13.29
CA SER A 164 4.61 -2.40 13.91
C SER A 164 3.29 -2.34 14.69
N GLN A 165 2.23 -2.95 14.15
CA GLN A 165 0.91 -2.96 14.79
C GLN A 165 0.85 -3.87 16.02
N LEU A 166 1.50 -5.04 15.98
CA LEU A 166 1.57 -5.93 17.14
C LEU A 166 2.29 -5.25 18.32
N ILE A 167 3.36 -4.50 18.05
CA ILE A 167 4.04 -3.71 19.07
C ILE A 167 3.08 -2.66 19.65
N ALA A 168 2.41 -1.89 18.79
CA ALA A 168 1.47 -0.83 19.20
C ALA A 168 0.32 -1.37 20.06
N VAL A 169 -0.33 -2.46 19.66
CA VAL A 169 -1.42 -3.08 20.42
C VAL A 169 -0.91 -3.62 21.75
N SER A 170 0.26 -4.28 21.74
CA SER A 170 0.84 -4.82 22.96
C SER A 170 1.21 -3.73 23.98
N SER A 171 1.69 -2.56 23.52
CA SER A 171 2.01 -1.44 24.41
C SER A 171 0.75 -0.83 25.03
N ILE A 172 -0.34 -0.69 24.26
CA ILE A 172 -1.62 -0.18 24.78
C ILE A 172 -2.15 -1.12 25.86
N ILE A 173 -2.23 -2.41 25.58
CA ILE A 173 -2.77 -3.38 26.55
C ILE A 173 -1.90 -3.44 27.80
N THR A 174 -0.58 -3.36 27.64
CA THR A 174 0.36 -3.51 28.77
C THR A 174 0.44 -2.25 29.64
N TYR A 175 0.66 -1.08 29.03
CA TYR A 175 0.91 0.16 29.76
C TYR A 175 -0.38 0.92 30.05
N ASP A 176 -1.26 1.05 29.06
CA ASP A 176 -2.44 1.89 29.20
C ASP A 176 -3.57 1.17 29.93
N ILE A 177 -3.73 -0.14 29.71
CA ILE A 177 -4.78 -0.94 30.35
C ILE A 177 -4.25 -1.66 31.60
N TYR A 178 -3.33 -2.61 31.45
CA TYR A 178 -2.91 -3.49 32.54
C TYR A 178 -2.24 -2.74 33.68
N LYS A 179 -1.20 -1.95 33.37
CA LYS A 179 -0.47 -1.20 34.40
C LYS A 179 -1.35 -0.12 35.04
N THR A 180 -2.10 0.65 34.27
CA THR A 180 -2.90 1.76 34.81
C THR A 180 -4.05 1.32 35.71
N TYR A 181 -4.78 0.26 35.31
CA TYR A 181 -6.06 -0.11 35.94
C TYR A 181 -6.00 -1.39 36.77
N PHE A 182 -5.14 -2.36 36.43
CA PHE A 182 -5.11 -3.66 37.12
C PHE A 182 -3.96 -3.77 38.11
N ASN A 183 -2.75 -3.34 37.74
CA ASN A 183 -1.58 -3.45 38.61
C ASN A 183 -0.55 -2.35 38.36
N ARG A 184 -0.70 -1.23 39.08
CA ARG A 184 0.15 -0.04 38.96
C ARG A 184 1.62 -0.28 39.32
N GLU A 185 1.88 -1.22 40.22
CA GLU A 185 3.22 -1.58 40.68
C GLU A 185 3.77 -2.84 39.97
N ALA A 186 3.22 -3.20 38.81
CA ALA A 186 3.70 -4.36 38.05
C ALA A 186 5.19 -4.23 37.70
N SER A 187 5.96 -5.28 38.04
CA SER A 187 7.38 -5.37 37.71
C SER A 187 7.59 -5.53 36.19
N GLY A 188 8.77 -5.13 35.70
CA GLY A 188 9.10 -5.21 34.27
C GLY A 188 8.95 -6.62 33.68
N LYS A 189 9.31 -7.66 34.44
CA LYS A 189 9.11 -9.06 34.01
C LYS A 189 7.64 -9.39 33.76
N LYS A 190 6.74 -8.89 34.62
CA LYS A 190 5.29 -9.12 34.49
C LYS A 190 4.72 -8.35 33.30
N LEU A 191 5.19 -7.13 33.05
CA LEU A 191 4.78 -6.33 31.88
C LEU A 191 5.18 -6.99 30.56
N ILE A 192 6.41 -7.52 30.45
CA ILE A 192 6.86 -8.25 29.25
C ILE A 192 5.99 -9.50 29.03
N TYR A 193 5.67 -10.24 30.08
CA TYR A 193 4.79 -11.40 29.97
C TYR A 193 3.39 -11.02 29.45
N ILE A 194 2.78 -9.97 30.00
CA ILE A 194 1.48 -9.48 29.55
C ILE A 194 1.53 -8.99 28.10
N SER A 195 2.61 -8.32 27.67
CA SER A 195 2.82 -7.91 26.28
C SER A 195 2.81 -9.11 25.33
N HIS A 196 3.56 -10.18 25.63
CA HIS A 196 3.56 -11.39 24.80
C HIS A 196 2.19 -12.07 24.74
N VAL A 197 1.50 -12.21 25.88
CA VAL A 197 0.14 -12.76 25.92
C VAL A 197 -0.83 -11.93 25.07
N SER A 198 -0.71 -10.60 25.13
CA SER A 198 -1.55 -9.67 24.37
C SER A 198 -1.37 -9.84 22.87
N VAL A 199 -0.13 -10.01 22.40
CA VAL A 199 0.20 -10.26 20.98
C VAL A 199 -0.45 -11.55 20.49
N VAL A 200 -0.36 -12.64 21.28
CA VAL A 200 -0.96 -13.94 20.91
C VAL A 200 -2.48 -13.85 20.84
N ILE A 201 -3.12 -13.26 21.85
CA ILE A 201 -4.58 -13.10 21.89
C ILE A 201 -5.05 -12.24 20.71
N PHE A 202 -4.40 -11.10 20.48
CA PHE A 202 -4.74 -10.21 19.38
C PHE A 202 -4.58 -10.91 18.02
N GLY A 203 -3.50 -11.66 17.83
CA GLY A 203 -3.29 -12.46 16.62
C GLY A 203 -4.43 -13.45 16.36
N LEU A 204 -4.83 -14.22 17.38
CA LEU A 204 -5.94 -15.17 17.28
C LEU A 204 -7.28 -14.48 16.98
N LEU A 205 -7.57 -13.36 17.65
CA LEU A 205 -8.78 -12.58 17.41
C LEU A 205 -8.82 -12.00 16.00
N MET A 206 -7.71 -11.45 15.52
CA MET A 206 -7.62 -10.91 14.17
C MET A 206 -7.72 -12.01 13.10
N SER A 207 -7.12 -13.19 13.33
CA SER A 207 -7.29 -14.33 12.43
C SER A 207 -8.75 -14.79 12.38
N ALA A 208 -9.40 -14.92 13.54
CA ALA A 208 -10.82 -15.28 13.61
C ALA A 208 -11.71 -14.23 12.92
N TRP A 209 -11.43 -12.94 13.14
CA TRP A 209 -12.16 -11.84 12.53
C TRP A 209 -11.97 -11.80 11.01
N SER A 210 -10.75 -12.01 10.52
CA SER A 210 -10.45 -12.08 9.08
C SER A 210 -11.21 -13.22 8.40
N ILE A 211 -11.29 -14.39 9.04
CA ILE A 211 -12.05 -15.53 8.52
C ILE A 211 -13.55 -15.21 8.52
N ALA A 212 -14.07 -14.61 9.59
CA ALA A 212 -15.47 -14.21 9.68
C ALA A 212 -15.85 -13.23 8.56
N LEU A 213 -15.04 -12.20 8.33
CA LEU A 213 -15.26 -11.23 7.25
C LEU A 213 -15.22 -11.86 5.85
N TYR A 214 -14.42 -12.90 5.64
CA TYR A 214 -14.36 -13.61 4.37
C TYR A 214 -15.65 -14.38 4.07
N TYR A 215 -16.32 -14.92 5.09
CA TYR A 215 -17.57 -15.67 4.91
C TYR A 215 -18.84 -14.81 4.94
N ILE A 216 -18.74 -13.55 5.37
CA ILE A 216 -19.88 -12.61 5.43
C ILE A 216 -20.00 -11.76 4.15
N ASN A 217 -18.90 -11.57 3.42
CA ASN A 217 -18.90 -10.99 2.07
C ASN A 217 -19.15 -12.05 1.00
#